data_AF-A0A519MIL7-F1
#
_entry.id   AF-A0A519MIL7-F1
#
_cell.length_a   1.000
_cell.length_b   1.000
_cell.length_c   1.000
_cell.angle_alpha   90.00
_cell.angle_beta   90.00
_cell.angle_gamma   90.00
#
_symmetry.space_group_name_H-M   'P 1'
#
loop_
_entity.id
_entity.type
_entity.pdbx_description
1 polymer ?
#
loop_
_entity_poly.entity_id
_entity_poly.type
_entity_poly.pdbx_seq_one_letter_code
_entity_poly.pdbx_strand_id
1 'polypeptide(L)'
;MQYEQLSEGAFHGRVEQIHLPGAYMVKETMNRSVRQRGEIGRDMYGFALVLHPDGEAICNGQRLDSNSLLVGRGDDLDLCNTHASQIGALSVDCEMVNAISQRIYDRPLASWLEQQVVVAVGQEVAGRLRERLNSVFFNADLPGAGNWQGDPAVSRVRDDMLLAFLDELPFETDTSHLRSIALRRRVVNRAREMMLARVNEPPSLLEVCSHVGASHRKLNYCFQDVLGMSPARYLRVLRLNGVRRQLKSERDPRVGVQDVAALWGFWHLGQFSADYKRQFAELPSQTRHSA
;
A
#
# COMPACT_ATOMS: atom_id res chain seq x y z
N MET A 1 5.66 -0.93 8.33
CA MET A 1 4.62 -0.32 7.46
C MET A 1 4.03 0.93 8.11
N GLN A 2 3.70 1.95 7.32
CA GLN A 2 2.99 3.17 7.70
C GLN A 2 1.67 3.24 6.92
N TYR A 3 0.59 3.66 7.60
CA TYR A 3 -0.75 3.79 6.99
C TYR A 3 -1.25 5.22 7.13
N GLU A 4 -1.74 5.80 6.04
CA GLU A 4 -2.36 7.12 5.97
C GLU A 4 -3.79 6.96 5.44
N GLN A 5 -4.80 7.26 6.24
CA GLN A 5 -6.20 7.19 5.78
C GLN A 5 -6.46 8.34 4.81
N LEU A 6 -6.86 8.03 3.57
CA LEU A 6 -7.08 8.98 2.48
C LEU A 6 -8.54 9.40 2.33
N SER A 7 -9.49 8.48 2.51
CA SER A 7 -10.92 8.78 2.39
C SER A 7 -11.57 9.07 3.74
N GLU A 8 -12.61 9.89 3.72
CA GLU A 8 -13.42 10.26 4.88
C GLU A 8 -14.16 9.06 5.51
N GLY A 9 -14.46 9.16 6.80
CA GLY A 9 -15.28 8.21 7.57
C GLY A 9 -14.50 7.30 8.54
N ALA A 10 -15.23 6.41 9.23
CA ALA A 10 -14.64 5.47 10.18
C ALA A 10 -13.79 4.42 9.45
N PHE A 11 -12.60 4.17 9.99
CA PHE A 11 -11.66 3.19 9.47
C PHE A 11 -11.64 1.91 10.30
N HIS A 12 -11.76 0.78 9.60
CA HIS A 12 -11.56 -0.56 10.08
C HIS A 12 -10.67 -1.27 9.06
N GLY A 13 -9.53 -1.76 9.55
CA GLY A 13 -8.58 -2.52 8.76
C GLY A 13 -8.16 -3.77 9.50
N ARG A 14 -7.87 -4.84 8.75
CA ARG A 14 -7.29 -6.08 9.25
C ARG A 14 -6.11 -6.43 8.36
N VAL A 15 -4.98 -6.75 8.97
CA VAL A 15 -3.81 -7.31 8.29
C VAL A 15 -3.58 -8.70 8.89
N GLU A 16 -3.56 -9.69 8.03
CA GLU A 16 -3.35 -11.09 8.37
C GLU A 16 -2.06 -11.54 7.71
N GLN A 17 -1.19 -12.19 8.46
CA GLN A 17 0.12 -12.61 7.96
C GLN A 17 0.37 -14.07 8.32
N ILE A 18 0.78 -14.84 7.33
CA ILE A 18 1.20 -16.24 7.49
C ILE A 18 2.68 -16.31 7.14
N HIS A 19 3.50 -16.74 8.08
CA HIS A 19 4.92 -16.98 7.83
C HIS A 19 5.12 -18.39 7.29
N LEU A 20 5.84 -18.48 6.17
CA LEU A 20 6.23 -19.72 5.52
C LEU A 20 7.77 -19.80 5.52
N PRO A 21 8.39 -20.98 5.39
CA PRO A 21 9.85 -21.03 5.30
C PRO A 21 10.33 -20.29 4.05
N GLY A 22 11.13 -19.23 4.22
CA GLY A 22 11.64 -18.39 3.12
C GLY A 22 10.59 -17.58 2.34
N ALA A 23 9.40 -17.41 2.92
CA ALA A 23 8.31 -16.65 2.33
C ALA A 23 7.35 -16.14 3.41
N TYR A 24 6.48 -15.20 3.06
CA TYR A 24 5.33 -14.89 3.88
C TYR A 24 4.16 -14.47 2.98
N MET A 25 2.96 -14.73 3.47
CA MET A 25 1.72 -14.29 2.83
C MET A 25 1.10 -13.20 3.66
N VAL A 26 0.53 -12.20 3.00
CA VAL A 26 -0.24 -11.12 3.64
C VAL A 26 -1.61 -11.02 2.99
N LYS A 27 -2.64 -10.87 3.82
CA LYS A 27 -3.97 -10.44 3.40
C LYS A 27 -4.33 -9.17 4.14
N GLU A 28 -4.58 -8.11 3.39
CA GLU A 28 -4.99 -6.82 3.91
C GLU A 28 -6.42 -6.53 3.52
N THR A 29 -7.24 -6.22 4.52
CA THR A 29 -8.63 -5.81 4.33
C THR A 29 -8.78 -4.40 4.88
N MET A 30 -9.23 -3.47 4.04
CA MET A 30 -9.43 -2.06 4.40
C MET A 30 -10.83 -1.63 3.97
N ASN A 31 -11.58 -0.96 4.85
CA ASN A 31 -12.90 -0.43 4.51
C ASN A 31 -12.88 1.00 3.92
N ARG A 32 -11.70 1.64 3.89
CA ARG A 32 -11.47 3.02 3.43
C ARG A 32 -10.25 3.04 2.53
N SER A 33 -10.16 4.06 1.68
CA SER A 33 -8.95 4.37 0.93
C SER A 33 -7.84 4.73 1.90
N VAL A 34 -6.71 4.04 1.80
CA VAL A 34 -5.53 4.13 2.65
C VAL A 34 -4.31 4.11 1.74
N ARG A 35 -3.32 4.92 2.07
CA ARG A 35 -1.98 4.79 1.53
C ARG A 35 -1.14 4.00 2.51
N GLN A 36 -0.70 2.82 2.09
CA GLN A 36 0.25 2.00 2.79
C GLN A 36 1.64 2.23 2.20
N ARG A 37 2.61 2.46 3.07
CA ARG A 37 4.02 2.58 2.69
C ARG A 37 4.93 1.77 3.59
N GLY A 38 5.95 1.17 3.01
CA GLY A 38 7.03 0.56 3.79
C GLY A 38 7.86 -0.36 2.93
N GLU A 39 8.50 -1.32 3.59
CA GLU A 39 9.35 -2.29 2.94
C GLU A 39 8.63 -3.65 2.88
N ILE A 40 8.71 -4.32 1.75
CA ILE A 40 8.23 -5.70 1.58
C ILE A 40 9.21 -6.62 2.33
N GLY A 41 10.49 -6.49 2.00
CA GLY A 41 11.59 -7.23 2.59
C GLY A 41 12.78 -7.13 1.65
N ARG A 42 14.00 -7.24 2.17
CA ARG A 42 15.20 -7.21 1.32
C ARG A 42 15.26 -8.46 0.47
N ASP A 43 15.53 -8.28 -0.81
CA ASP A 43 15.73 -9.39 -1.76
C ASP A 43 14.54 -10.36 -1.81
N MET A 44 13.33 -9.80 -1.84
CA MET A 44 12.08 -10.53 -2.01
C MET A 44 11.44 -10.25 -3.37
N TYR A 45 10.87 -11.28 -4.00
CA TYR A 45 9.86 -11.08 -5.03
C TYR A 45 8.49 -10.99 -4.38
N GLY A 46 7.74 -9.95 -4.71
CA GLY A 46 6.34 -9.82 -4.35
C GLY A 46 5.44 -10.28 -5.49
N PHE A 47 4.40 -11.04 -5.15
CA PHE A 47 3.30 -11.44 -6.02
C PHE A 47 2.00 -11.01 -5.34
N ALA A 48 1.27 -10.05 -5.88
CA ALA A 48 0.08 -9.51 -5.25
C ALA A 48 -1.08 -9.32 -6.22
N LEU A 49 -2.30 -9.47 -5.72
CA LEU A 49 -3.53 -9.22 -6.46
C LEU A 49 -4.65 -8.74 -5.55
N VAL A 50 -5.66 -8.14 -6.18
CA VAL A 50 -6.89 -7.79 -5.49
C VAL A 50 -7.74 -9.05 -5.26
N LEU A 51 -8.09 -9.29 -4.00
CA LEU A 51 -8.93 -10.41 -3.58
C LEU A 51 -10.43 -10.12 -3.70
N HIS A 52 -10.83 -8.85 -3.73
CA HIS A 52 -12.22 -8.47 -4.01
C HIS A 52 -12.44 -8.28 -5.52
N PRO A 53 -13.49 -8.87 -6.14
CA PRO A 53 -13.73 -8.76 -7.59
C PRO A 53 -13.88 -7.32 -8.11
N ASP A 54 -14.44 -6.43 -7.29
CA ASP A 54 -14.62 -5.01 -7.63
C ASP A 54 -13.55 -4.10 -6.98
N GLY A 55 -12.49 -4.69 -6.42
CA GLY A 55 -11.44 -3.91 -5.78
C GLY A 55 -10.48 -3.31 -6.79
N GLU A 56 -10.04 -2.09 -6.53
CA GLU A 56 -8.97 -1.43 -7.26
C GLU A 56 -7.94 -0.84 -6.28
N ALA A 57 -6.70 -0.81 -6.74
CA ALA A 57 -5.61 -0.14 -6.06
C ALA A 57 -4.63 0.45 -7.05
N ILE A 58 -3.77 1.32 -6.54
CA ILE A 58 -2.62 1.86 -7.26
C ILE A 58 -1.40 1.39 -6.47
N CYS A 59 -0.60 0.50 -7.04
CA CYS A 59 0.64 0.05 -6.44
C CYS A 59 1.82 0.63 -7.21
N ASN A 60 2.67 1.38 -6.53
CA ASN A 60 3.85 2.02 -7.13
C ASN A 60 3.48 2.78 -8.42
N GLY A 61 2.36 3.51 -8.38
CA GLY A 61 1.83 4.32 -9.48
C GLY A 61 1.24 3.53 -10.66
N GLN A 62 1.12 2.20 -10.54
CA GLN A 62 0.51 1.31 -11.51
C GLN A 62 -0.89 0.90 -11.01
N ARG A 63 -1.89 0.90 -11.89
CA ARG A 63 -3.24 0.45 -11.54
C ARG A 63 -3.25 -1.06 -11.40
N LEU A 64 -3.77 -1.55 -10.29
CA LEU A 64 -3.99 -2.95 -9.96
C LEU A 64 -5.49 -3.17 -9.73
N ASP A 65 -6.11 -3.94 -10.60
CA ASP A 65 -7.53 -4.31 -10.57
C ASP A 65 -7.69 -5.81 -10.29
N SER A 66 -8.92 -6.31 -10.42
CA SER A 66 -9.23 -7.72 -10.17
C SER A 66 -8.76 -8.70 -11.24
N ASN A 67 -8.22 -8.21 -12.37
CA ASN A 67 -7.71 -9.00 -13.49
C ASN A 67 -6.24 -8.70 -13.75
N SER A 68 -5.50 -8.29 -12.73
CA SER A 68 -4.07 -8.00 -12.84
C SER A 68 -3.31 -8.47 -11.62
N LEU A 69 -2.03 -8.75 -11.83
CA LEU A 69 -1.07 -9.15 -10.80
C LEU A 69 0.02 -8.09 -10.71
N LEU A 70 0.34 -7.64 -9.51
CA LEU A 70 1.60 -6.95 -9.24
C LEU A 70 2.67 -8.02 -8.99
N VAL A 71 3.74 -8.00 -9.78
CA VAL A 71 4.81 -8.98 -9.67
C VAL A 71 6.16 -8.29 -9.81
N GLY A 72 7.14 -8.73 -9.03
CA GLY A 72 8.54 -8.39 -9.26
C GLY A 72 9.33 -8.18 -7.97
N ARG A 73 10.64 -8.03 -8.15
CA ARG A 73 11.57 -7.71 -7.07
C ARG A 73 11.46 -6.24 -6.71
N GLY A 74 11.39 -5.97 -5.42
CA GLY A 74 11.42 -4.60 -4.93
C GLY A 74 11.36 -4.55 -3.42
N ASP A 75 12.16 -3.67 -2.86
CA ASP A 75 12.23 -3.50 -1.42
C ASP A 75 11.09 -2.60 -0.91
N ASP A 76 10.61 -1.65 -1.73
CA ASP A 76 9.58 -0.69 -1.35
C ASP A 76 8.16 -1.07 -1.81
N LEU A 77 7.19 -0.73 -0.96
CA LEU A 77 5.77 -0.77 -1.26
C LEU A 77 5.19 0.63 -1.06
N ASP A 78 4.51 1.13 -2.09
CA ASP A 78 3.64 2.30 -2.02
C ASP A 78 2.29 1.94 -2.65
N LEU A 79 1.36 1.53 -1.80
CA LEU A 79 0.06 1.01 -2.19
C LEU A 79 -1.04 1.98 -1.76
N CYS A 80 -1.90 2.36 -2.69
CA CYS A 80 -3.06 3.20 -2.44
C CYS A 80 -4.32 2.47 -2.90
N ASN A 81 -5.16 1.98 -2.00
CA ASN A 81 -6.45 1.44 -2.39
C ASN A 81 -7.44 2.57 -2.67
N THR A 82 -8.28 2.42 -3.70
CA THR A 82 -9.20 3.47 -4.15
C THR A 82 -10.46 3.54 -3.30
N HIS A 83 -10.90 2.41 -2.75
CA HIS A 83 -12.07 2.26 -1.88
C HIS A 83 -11.89 1.04 -0.96
N ALA A 84 -12.97 0.53 -0.36
CA ALA A 84 -12.90 -0.71 0.41
C ALA A 84 -12.28 -1.82 -0.45
N SER A 85 -11.18 -2.42 0.01
CA SER A 85 -10.38 -3.35 -0.78
C SER A 85 -9.88 -4.50 0.07
N GLN A 86 -9.69 -5.63 -0.59
CA GLN A 86 -8.91 -6.74 -0.05
C GLN A 86 -7.76 -7.03 -1.00
N ILE A 87 -6.54 -7.09 -0.49
CA ILE A 87 -5.33 -7.36 -1.26
C ILE A 87 -4.61 -8.52 -0.62
N GLY A 88 -4.23 -9.48 -1.45
CA GLY A 88 -3.48 -10.66 -1.06
C GLY A 88 -2.11 -10.61 -1.72
N ALA A 89 -1.07 -10.94 -0.97
CA ALA A 89 0.28 -10.98 -1.47
C ALA A 89 1.01 -12.23 -0.95
N LEU A 90 1.83 -12.83 -1.80
CA LEU A 90 2.90 -13.76 -1.46
C LEU A 90 4.22 -13.03 -1.68
N SER A 91 5.10 -13.04 -0.69
CA SER A 91 6.47 -12.54 -0.81
C SER A 91 7.43 -13.70 -0.57
N VAL A 92 8.40 -13.90 -1.46
CA VAL A 92 9.33 -15.05 -1.43
C VAL A 92 10.77 -14.60 -1.63
N ASP A 93 11.69 -15.24 -0.92
CA ASP A 93 13.14 -15.00 -1.05
C ASP A 93 13.60 -15.18 -2.51
N CYS A 94 14.42 -14.25 -2.99
CA CYS A 94 14.94 -14.28 -4.37
C CYS A 94 15.70 -15.59 -4.68
N GLU A 95 16.48 -16.12 -3.75
CA GLU A 95 17.20 -17.38 -3.94
C GLU A 95 16.24 -18.54 -4.23
N MET A 96 15.09 -18.56 -3.57
CA MET A 96 14.09 -19.62 -3.72
C MET A 96 13.35 -19.52 -5.05
N VAL A 97 12.93 -18.31 -5.44
CA VAL A 97 12.27 -18.10 -6.74
C VAL A 97 13.22 -18.46 -7.88
N ASN A 98 14.49 -18.06 -7.80
CA ASN A 98 15.52 -18.42 -8.78
C ASN A 98 15.79 -19.93 -8.83
N ALA A 99 15.89 -20.59 -7.67
CA ALA A 99 16.09 -22.04 -7.59
C ALA A 99 14.93 -22.82 -8.21
N ILE A 100 13.68 -22.38 -7.97
CA ILE A 100 12.48 -22.99 -8.58
C ILE A 100 12.46 -22.75 -10.09
N SER A 101 12.75 -21.53 -10.54
CA SER A 101 12.82 -21.20 -11.97
C SER A 101 13.80 -22.14 -12.72
N GLN A 102 15.01 -22.29 -12.17
CA GLN A 102 16.05 -23.12 -12.78
C GLN A 102 15.72 -24.62 -12.73
N ARG A 103 15.12 -25.11 -11.64
CA ARG A 103 14.86 -26.56 -11.47
C ARG A 103 13.65 -27.06 -12.25
N ILE A 104 12.59 -26.24 -12.35
CA ILE A 104 11.29 -26.67 -12.90
C ILE A 104 11.14 -26.24 -14.36
N TYR A 105 11.58 -25.03 -14.71
CA TYR A 105 11.40 -24.49 -16.07
C TYR A 105 12.69 -24.51 -16.90
N ASP A 106 13.81 -24.95 -16.31
CA ASP A 106 15.14 -24.99 -16.93
C ASP A 106 15.55 -23.66 -17.60
N ARG A 107 15.15 -22.54 -17.00
CA ARG A 107 15.42 -21.20 -17.52
C ARG A 107 15.55 -20.16 -16.41
N PRO A 108 16.32 -19.08 -16.63
CA PRO A 108 16.32 -17.94 -15.72
C PRO A 108 14.96 -17.24 -15.71
N LEU A 109 14.68 -16.53 -14.62
CA LEU A 109 13.52 -15.65 -14.53
C LEU A 109 13.59 -14.57 -15.61
N ALA A 110 12.40 -14.16 -16.09
CA ALA A 110 12.32 -13.08 -17.07
C ALA A 110 12.89 -11.78 -16.48
N SER A 111 13.76 -11.09 -17.23
CA SER A 111 14.48 -9.91 -16.74
C SER A 111 13.57 -8.76 -16.28
N TRP A 112 12.33 -8.70 -16.78
CA TRP A 112 11.35 -7.70 -16.36
C TRP A 112 10.91 -7.88 -14.90
N LEU A 113 11.07 -9.09 -14.31
CA LEU A 113 10.77 -9.36 -12.91
C LEU A 113 11.73 -8.67 -11.94
N GLU A 114 12.87 -8.15 -12.40
CA GLU A 114 13.78 -7.33 -11.58
C GLU A 114 13.19 -5.97 -11.19
N GLN A 115 12.03 -5.63 -11.75
CA GLN A 115 11.25 -4.44 -11.41
C GLN A 115 9.83 -4.87 -11.06
N GLN A 116 9.21 -4.18 -10.11
CA GLN A 116 7.79 -4.38 -9.84
C GLN A 116 6.95 -3.83 -10.99
N VAL A 117 6.18 -4.70 -11.61
CA VAL A 117 5.29 -4.40 -12.73
C VAL A 117 3.90 -4.96 -12.45
N VAL A 118 2.86 -4.25 -12.91
CA VAL A 118 1.51 -4.81 -12.96
C VAL A 118 1.28 -5.42 -14.33
N VAL A 119 0.97 -6.71 -14.36
CA VAL A 119 0.64 -7.48 -15.57
C VAL A 119 -0.84 -7.82 -15.60
N ALA A 120 -1.45 -7.71 -16.78
CA ALA A 120 -2.82 -8.18 -16.98
C ALA A 120 -2.83 -9.72 -17.03
N VAL A 121 -3.82 -10.31 -16.39
CA VAL A 121 -4.09 -11.75 -16.42
C VAL A 121 -5.55 -11.98 -16.77
N GLY A 122 -5.86 -13.15 -17.34
CA GLY A 122 -7.26 -13.50 -17.64
C GLY A 122 -8.10 -13.57 -16.36
N GLN A 123 -9.40 -13.25 -16.47
CA GLN A 123 -10.32 -13.29 -15.32
C GLN A 123 -10.36 -14.67 -14.64
N GLU A 124 -10.29 -15.75 -15.41
CA GLU A 124 -10.24 -17.12 -14.88
C GLU A 124 -8.96 -17.38 -14.08
N VAL A 125 -7.81 -16.93 -14.59
CA VAL A 125 -6.51 -17.04 -13.93
C VAL A 125 -6.51 -16.27 -12.61
N ALA A 126 -6.94 -15.01 -12.63
CA ALA A 126 -7.07 -14.19 -11.43
C ALA A 126 -8.04 -14.82 -10.42
N GLY A 127 -9.15 -15.40 -10.89
CA GLY A 127 -10.11 -16.15 -10.08
C GLY A 127 -9.46 -17.31 -9.33
N ARG A 128 -8.75 -18.19 -10.04
CA ARG A 128 -8.06 -19.35 -9.44
C ARG A 128 -7.02 -18.94 -8.40
N LEU A 129 -6.19 -17.93 -8.70
CA LEU A 129 -5.17 -17.44 -7.75
C LEU A 129 -5.80 -16.83 -6.50
N ARG A 130 -6.88 -16.06 -6.68
CA ARG A 130 -7.65 -15.46 -5.57
C ARG A 130 -8.29 -16.53 -4.69
N GLU A 131 -8.89 -17.56 -5.27
CA GLU A 131 -9.46 -18.68 -4.54
C GLU A 131 -8.37 -19.39 -3.73
N ARG A 132 -7.24 -19.73 -4.36
CA ARG A 132 -6.10 -20.36 -3.68
C ARG A 132 -5.60 -19.55 -2.49
N LEU A 133 -5.35 -18.25 -2.66
CA LEU A 133 -4.92 -17.38 -1.55
C LEU A 133 -5.95 -17.36 -0.42
N ASN A 134 -7.23 -17.14 -0.73
CA ASN A 134 -8.28 -17.10 0.27
C ASN A 134 -8.42 -18.44 1.01
N SER A 135 -8.27 -19.58 0.33
CA SER A 135 -8.30 -20.90 0.97
C SER A 135 -7.17 -21.08 1.97
N VAL A 136 -5.95 -20.61 1.67
CA VAL A 136 -4.83 -20.69 2.63
C VAL A 136 -5.13 -19.89 3.89
N PHE A 137 -5.58 -18.64 3.76
CA PHE A 137 -5.96 -17.81 4.91
C PHE A 137 -7.14 -18.40 5.69
N PHE A 138 -8.16 -18.89 4.99
CA PHE A 138 -9.31 -19.53 5.64
C PHE A 138 -8.89 -20.75 6.47
N ASN A 139 -8.03 -21.61 5.92
CA ASN A 139 -7.57 -22.81 6.62
C ASN A 139 -6.65 -22.50 7.80
N ALA A 140 -5.84 -21.43 7.72
CA ALA A 140 -4.98 -20.98 8.82
C ALA A 140 -5.78 -20.43 10.01
N ASP A 141 -6.96 -19.87 9.76
CA ASP A 141 -7.86 -19.32 10.79
C ASP A 141 -8.73 -20.38 11.50
N LEU A 142 -8.75 -21.64 11.02
CA LEU A 142 -9.61 -22.69 11.59
C LEU A 142 -9.16 -23.13 13.00
N PRO A 143 -10.10 -23.31 13.95
CA PRO A 143 -9.79 -23.86 15.26
C PRO A 143 -9.17 -25.26 15.14
N GLY A 144 -7.97 -25.45 15.69
CA GLY A 144 -7.25 -26.72 15.61
C GLY A 144 -6.36 -26.89 14.38
N ALA A 145 -6.23 -25.86 13.53
CA ALA A 145 -5.09 -25.76 12.64
C ALA A 145 -3.82 -25.85 13.49
N GLY A 146 -3.05 -26.95 13.34
CA GLY A 146 -1.86 -27.21 14.14
C GLY A 146 -0.83 -26.09 14.00
N ASN A 147 0.23 -26.14 14.81
CA ASN A 147 1.30 -25.15 14.69
C ASN A 147 1.97 -25.30 13.31
N TRP A 148 1.72 -24.36 12.39
CA TRP A 148 2.30 -24.34 11.02
C TRP A 148 3.85 -24.29 11.04
N GLN A 149 4.44 -24.03 12.20
CA GLN A 149 5.88 -24.06 12.40
C GLN A 149 6.44 -25.48 12.31
N GLY A 150 7.19 -25.76 11.24
CA GLY A 150 7.94 -26.99 11.05
C GLY A 150 7.17 -28.14 10.39
N ASP A 151 5.89 -27.94 10.04
CA ASP A 151 5.09 -28.93 9.31
C ASP A 151 5.49 -28.94 7.81
N PRO A 152 5.89 -30.10 7.24
CA PRO A 152 6.18 -30.24 5.81
C PRO A 152 5.04 -29.77 4.89
N ALA A 153 3.78 -29.80 5.34
CA ALA A 153 2.63 -29.29 4.60
C ALA A 153 2.77 -27.79 4.27
N VAL A 154 3.43 -27.00 5.13
CA VAL A 154 3.60 -25.56 4.95
C VAL A 154 4.56 -25.23 3.81
N SER A 155 5.61 -26.04 3.64
CA SER A 155 6.52 -25.90 2.50
C SER A 155 5.79 -26.22 1.19
N ARG A 156 4.88 -27.20 1.19
CA ARG A 156 4.05 -27.50 0.01
C ARG A 156 3.11 -26.37 -0.33
N VAL A 157 2.44 -25.77 0.66
CA VAL A 157 1.56 -24.60 0.44
C VAL A 157 2.34 -23.45 -0.20
N ARG A 158 3.56 -23.17 0.29
CA ARG A 158 4.45 -22.16 -0.30
C ARG A 158 4.80 -22.50 -1.76
N ASP A 159 5.25 -23.72 -2.01
CA ASP A 159 5.73 -24.14 -3.33
C ASP A 159 4.57 -24.17 -4.34
N ASP A 160 3.42 -24.73 -3.96
CA ASP A 160 2.21 -24.75 -4.78
C ASP A 160 1.70 -23.33 -5.10
N MET A 161 1.77 -22.41 -4.13
CA MET A 161 1.36 -21.02 -4.35
C MET A 161 2.34 -20.30 -5.29
N LEU A 162 3.65 -20.45 -5.07
CA LEU A 162 4.66 -19.84 -5.92
C LEU A 162 4.57 -20.37 -7.35
N LEU A 163 4.43 -21.67 -7.53
CA LEU A 163 4.25 -22.28 -8.85
C LEU A 163 2.98 -21.77 -9.54
N ALA A 164 1.86 -21.70 -8.81
CA ALA A 164 0.62 -21.15 -9.36
C ALA A 164 0.80 -19.70 -9.86
N PHE A 165 1.60 -18.87 -9.19
CA PHE A 165 1.92 -17.53 -9.70
C PHE A 165 2.85 -17.59 -10.91
N LEU A 166 3.95 -18.34 -10.84
CA LEU A 166 4.96 -18.40 -11.90
C LEU A 166 4.42 -18.96 -13.22
N ASP A 167 3.55 -19.97 -13.16
CA ASP A 167 2.91 -20.59 -14.33
C ASP A 167 2.03 -19.62 -15.12
N GLU A 168 1.50 -18.59 -14.44
CA GLU A 168 0.55 -17.64 -15.01
C GLU A 168 1.23 -16.34 -15.47
N LEU A 169 2.56 -16.22 -15.32
CA LEU A 169 3.31 -15.05 -15.77
C LEU A 169 3.57 -15.09 -17.28
N PRO A 170 3.44 -13.94 -17.97
CA PRO A 170 3.83 -13.86 -19.37
C PRO A 170 5.35 -14.00 -19.52
N PHE A 171 5.80 -14.57 -20.64
CA PHE A 171 7.23 -14.66 -20.92
C PHE A 171 7.87 -13.27 -21.09
N GLU A 172 7.17 -12.36 -21.76
CA GLU A 172 7.58 -10.97 -21.99
C GLU A 172 6.46 -9.99 -21.60
N THR A 173 6.85 -8.78 -21.22
CA THR A 173 5.92 -7.69 -20.89
C THR A 173 6.53 -6.36 -21.26
N ASP A 174 5.72 -5.44 -21.81
CA ASP A 174 6.15 -4.07 -22.08
C ASP A 174 6.32 -3.29 -20.78
N THR A 175 7.58 -2.98 -20.43
CA THR A 175 7.96 -2.19 -19.26
C THR A 175 8.32 -0.74 -19.60
N SER A 176 8.15 -0.31 -20.86
CA SER A 176 8.55 1.04 -21.33
C SER A 176 7.84 2.17 -20.56
N HIS A 177 6.62 1.92 -20.11
CA HIS A 177 5.79 2.86 -19.36
C HIS A 177 6.28 3.10 -17.91
N LEU A 178 7.05 2.16 -17.33
CA LEU A 178 7.51 2.23 -15.94
C LEU A 178 8.39 3.45 -15.67
N ARG A 179 9.21 3.86 -16.64
CA ARG A 179 10.06 5.06 -16.50
C ARG A 179 9.25 6.33 -16.26
N SER A 180 8.13 6.48 -16.98
CA SER A 180 7.22 7.63 -16.83
C SER A 180 6.49 7.61 -15.49
N ILE A 181 6.05 6.43 -15.05
CA ILE A 181 5.45 6.23 -13.72
C ILE A 181 6.44 6.59 -12.61
N ALA A 182 7.67 6.09 -12.68
CA ALA A 182 8.72 6.39 -11.72
C ALA A 182 9.05 7.89 -11.66
N LEU A 183 8.99 8.62 -12.79
CA LEU A 183 9.15 10.08 -12.79
C LEU A 183 7.99 10.78 -12.08
N ARG A 184 6.73 10.37 -12.34
CA ARG A 184 5.54 10.92 -11.66
C ARG A 184 5.59 10.66 -10.15
N ARG A 185 5.94 9.43 -9.73
CA ARG A 185 6.16 9.07 -8.31
C ARG A 185 7.21 9.95 -7.65
N ARG A 186 8.34 10.20 -8.32
CA ARG A 186 9.40 11.09 -7.79
C ARG A 186 8.89 12.50 -7.56
N VAL A 187 8.07 13.05 -8.47
CA VAL A 187 7.45 14.37 -8.27
C VAL A 187 6.54 14.36 -7.04
N VAL A 188 5.69 13.34 -6.89
CA VAL A 188 4.77 13.21 -5.73
C VAL A 188 5.54 13.03 -4.43
N ASN A 189 6.58 12.21 -4.41
CA ASN A 189 7.39 11.96 -3.21
C ASN A 189 8.15 13.21 -2.78
N ARG A 190 8.78 13.95 -3.71
CA ARG A 190 9.43 15.23 -3.40
C ARG A 190 8.45 16.29 -2.91
N ALA A 191 7.26 16.36 -3.51
CA ALA A 191 6.21 17.26 -3.04
C ALA A 191 5.81 16.91 -1.60
N ARG A 192 5.57 15.61 -1.32
CA ARG A 192 5.24 15.13 0.02
C ARG A 192 6.35 15.42 1.04
N GLU A 193 7.61 15.19 0.70
CA GLU A 193 8.75 15.49 1.57
C GLU A 193 8.76 16.97 1.97
N MET A 194 8.57 17.88 1.02
CA MET A 194 8.43 19.31 1.33
C MET A 194 7.22 19.61 2.22
N MET A 195 6.07 18.99 1.93
CA MET A 195 4.85 19.15 2.73
C MET A 195 5.01 18.65 4.18
N LEU A 196 5.84 17.62 4.41
CA LEU A 196 6.12 17.08 5.75
C LEU A 196 7.24 17.82 6.48
N ALA A 197 8.21 18.37 5.76
CA ALA A 197 9.33 19.09 6.36
C ALA A 197 8.89 20.39 7.07
N ARG A 198 7.73 20.96 6.70
CA ARG A 198 7.20 22.21 7.26
C ARG A 198 5.80 22.02 7.84
N VAL A 199 5.74 21.40 9.02
CA VAL A 199 4.48 21.11 9.72
C VAL A 199 3.78 22.40 10.21
N ASN A 200 4.56 23.33 10.78
CA ASN A 200 4.07 24.57 11.40
C ASN A 200 3.75 25.67 10.38
N GLU A 201 4.50 25.72 9.29
CA GLU A 201 4.33 26.69 8.22
C GLU A 201 4.11 25.95 6.89
N PRO A 202 2.88 25.48 6.65
CA PRO A 202 2.58 24.64 5.50
C PRO A 202 2.89 25.39 4.20
N PRO A 203 3.61 24.77 3.26
CA PRO A 203 3.92 25.44 2.01
C PRO A 203 2.64 25.68 1.22
N SER A 204 2.55 26.85 0.58
CA SER A 204 1.57 27.11 -0.45
C SER A 204 1.75 26.14 -1.62
N LEU A 205 0.68 25.92 -2.37
CA LEU A 205 0.76 25.05 -3.55
C LEU A 205 1.74 25.57 -4.61
N LEU A 206 1.94 26.89 -4.66
CA LEU A 206 2.92 27.54 -5.55
C LEU A 206 4.36 27.23 -5.13
N GLU A 207 4.65 27.25 -3.83
CA GLU A 207 5.97 26.85 -3.31
C GLU A 207 6.25 25.38 -3.60
N VAL A 208 5.26 24.50 -3.42
CA VAL A 208 5.39 23.08 -3.78
C VAL A 208 5.71 22.92 -5.26
N CYS A 209 4.97 23.60 -6.14
CA CYS A 209 5.21 23.58 -7.59
C CYS A 209 6.65 24.01 -7.94
N SER A 210 7.10 25.10 -7.32
CA SER A 210 8.44 25.66 -7.52
C SER A 210 9.53 24.69 -7.05
N HIS A 211 9.35 24.08 -5.89
CA HIS A 211 10.30 23.13 -5.31
C HIS A 211 10.49 21.86 -6.14
N VAL A 212 9.39 21.31 -6.68
CA VAL A 212 9.46 20.08 -7.50
C VAL A 212 9.74 20.33 -8.98
N GLY A 213 9.80 21.61 -9.41
CA GLY A 213 10.01 21.98 -10.80
C GLY A 213 8.86 21.54 -11.71
N ALA A 214 7.61 21.66 -11.25
CA ALA A 214 6.42 21.29 -12.02
C ALA A 214 5.40 22.43 -12.04
N SER A 215 4.70 22.60 -13.16
CA SER A 215 3.53 23.47 -13.19
C SER A 215 2.42 22.91 -12.30
N HIS A 216 1.50 23.77 -11.86
CA HIS A 216 0.32 23.34 -11.09
C HIS A 216 -0.48 22.25 -11.81
N ARG A 217 -0.62 22.36 -13.14
CA ARG A 217 -1.28 21.36 -13.98
C ARG A 217 -0.55 20.02 -13.92
N LYS A 218 0.77 20.02 -14.13
CA LYS A 218 1.60 18.80 -14.07
C LYS A 218 1.57 18.16 -12.68
N LEU A 219 1.65 18.96 -11.61
CA LEU A 219 1.58 18.49 -10.24
C LEU A 219 0.24 17.79 -9.95
N ASN A 220 -0.88 18.39 -10.38
CA ASN A 220 -2.19 17.77 -10.26
C ASN A 220 -2.25 16.43 -10.99
N TYR A 221 -1.78 16.36 -12.24
CA TYR A 221 -1.74 15.09 -12.98
C TYR A 221 -0.91 14.03 -12.26
N CYS A 222 0.30 14.35 -11.80
CA CYS A 222 1.12 13.39 -11.08
C CYS A 222 0.43 12.86 -9.81
N PHE A 223 -0.24 13.72 -9.07
CA PHE A 223 -0.98 13.32 -7.87
C PHE A 223 -2.22 12.47 -8.18
N GLN A 224 -2.97 12.80 -9.24
CA GLN A 224 -4.10 11.99 -9.67
C GLN A 224 -3.66 10.62 -10.15
N ASP A 225 -2.59 10.54 -10.96
CA ASP A 225 -2.10 9.26 -11.48
C ASP A 225 -1.52 8.35 -10.39
N VAL A 226 -0.82 8.92 -9.40
CA VAL A 226 -0.11 8.13 -8.38
C VAL A 226 -0.96 7.86 -7.15
N LEU A 227 -1.86 8.78 -6.76
CA LEU A 227 -2.62 8.71 -5.51
C LEU A 227 -4.14 8.80 -5.70
N GLY A 228 -4.64 9.04 -6.92
CA GLY A 228 -6.07 9.22 -7.18
C GLY A 228 -6.70 10.47 -6.54
N MET A 229 -5.90 11.48 -6.19
CA MET A 229 -6.42 12.72 -5.59
C MET A 229 -5.60 13.96 -5.95
N SER A 230 -6.11 15.15 -5.62
CA SER A 230 -5.39 16.40 -5.87
C SER A 230 -4.33 16.69 -4.79
N PRO A 231 -3.26 17.46 -5.10
CA PRO A 231 -2.24 17.83 -4.14
C PRO A 231 -2.79 18.60 -2.93
N ALA A 232 -3.77 19.49 -3.14
CA ALA A 232 -4.39 20.26 -2.08
C ALA A 232 -5.20 19.37 -1.11
N ARG A 233 -5.95 18.40 -1.65
CA ARG A 233 -6.65 17.40 -0.84
C ARG A 233 -5.65 16.54 -0.07
N TYR A 234 -4.60 16.06 -0.73
CA TYR A 234 -3.57 15.25 -0.09
C TYR A 234 -2.88 16.01 1.05
N LEU A 235 -2.49 17.27 0.86
CA LEU A 235 -1.87 18.08 1.92
C LEU A 235 -2.77 18.19 3.16
N ARG A 236 -4.08 18.42 2.97
CA ARG A 236 -5.03 18.48 4.09
C ARG A 236 -5.12 17.14 4.83
N VAL A 237 -5.30 16.06 4.09
CA VAL A 237 -5.37 14.68 4.62
C VAL A 237 -4.09 14.32 5.37
N LEU A 238 -2.93 14.64 4.81
CA LEU A 238 -1.62 14.39 5.39
C LEU A 238 -1.49 15.07 6.76
N ARG A 239 -1.94 16.31 6.87
CA ARG A 239 -1.91 17.09 8.11
C ARG A 239 -2.93 16.59 9.14
N LEU A 240 -4.13 16.22 8.72
CA LEU A 240 -5.12 15.59 9.61
C LEU A 240 -4.60 14.25 10.18
N ASN A 241 -3.96 13.42 9.35
CA ASN A 241 -3.31 12.20 9.80
C ASN A 241 -2.14 12.50 10.75
N GLY A 242 -1.38 13.57 10.50
CA GLY A 242 -0.35 14.08 11.40
C GLY A 242 -0.89 14.45 12.78
N VAL A 243 -1.95 15.27 12.83
CA VAL A 243 -2.65 15.62 14.07
C VAL A 243 -3.12 14.37 14.79
N ARG A 244 -3.77 13.42 14.09
CA ARG A 244 -4.26 12.18 14.69
C ARG A 244 -3.13 11.35 15.30
N ARG A 245 -2.00 11.22 14.61
CA ARG A 245 -0.82 10.50 15.14
C ARG A 245 -0.28 11.20 16.39
N GLN A 246 -0.12 12.52 16.37
CA GLN A 246 0.39 13.26 17.50
C GLN A 246 -0.56 13.21 18.70
N LEU A 247 -1.87 13.36 18.49
CA LEU A 247 -2.86 13.23 19.57
C LEU A 247 -2.84 11.84 20.21
N LYS A 248 -2.54 10.78 19.44
CA LYS A 248 -2.41 9.42 19.97
C LYS A 248 -1.11 9.17 20.72
N SER A 249 -0.02 9.83 20.32
CA SER A 249 1.29 9.65 20.95
C SER A 249 1.56 10.65 22.08
N GLU A 250 0.82 11.76 22.15
CA GLU A 250 1.02 12.81 23.13
C GLU A 250 0.73 12.28 24.54
N ARG A 251 1.63 12.61 25.47
CA ARG A 251 1.56 12.18 26.88
C ARG A 251 1.53 13.35 27.84
N ASP A 252 1.92 14.55 27.41
CA ASP A 252 1.83 15.75 28.23
C ASP A 252 0.36 16.23 28.28
N PRO A 253 -0.30 16.22 29.46
CA PRO A 253 -1.67 16.69 29.59
C PRO A 253 -1.80 18.19 29.30
N ARG A 254 -0.70 18.97 29.33
CA ARG A 254 -0.71 20.42 29.07
C ARG A 254 -0.84 20.76 27.58
N VAL A 255 -0.39 19.88 26.68
CA VAL A 255 -0.44 20.11 25.23
C VAL A 255 -1.85 19.80 24.74
N GLY A 256 -2.71 20.80 24.56
CA GLY A 256 -4.12 20.71 24.15
C GLY A 256 -4.36 20.22 22.71
N VAL A 257 -5.62 19.89 22.39
CA VAL A 257 -6.03 19.67 20.98
C VAL A 257 -5.75 20.90 20.12
N GLN A 258 -5.92 22.10 20.69
CA GLN A 258 -5.69 23.37 20.00
C GLN A 258 -4.21 23.55 19.67
N ASP A 259 -3.31 23.22 20.60
CA ASP A 259 -1.86 23.30 20.40
C ASP A 259 -1.41 22.38 19.27
N VAL A 260 -1.89 21.13 19.26
CA VAL A 260 -1.59 20.19 18.18
C VAL A 260 -2.17 20.68 16.85
N ALA A 261 -3.42 21.16 16.82
CA ALA A 261 -4.03 21.68 15.61
C ALA A 261 -3.23 22.87 15.03
N ALA A 262 -2.84 23.82 15.88
CA ALA A 262 -2.04 24.99 15.51
C ALA A 262 -0.64 24.59 15.03
N LEU A 263 0.01 23.61 15.69
CA LEU A 263 1.30 23.06 15.26
C LEU A 263 1.21 22.47 13.86
N TRP A 264 0.14 21.73 13.55
CA TRP A 264 -0.10 21.24 12.20
C TRP A 264 -0.73 22.30 11.28
N GLY A 265 -0.69 23.59 11.66
CA GLY A 265 -1.09 24.80 10.95
C GLY A 265 -2.60 24.95 10.67
N PHE A 266 -3.46 24.39 11.51
CA PHE A 266 -4.90 24.63 11.49
C PHE A 266 -5.25 25.79 12.43
N TRP A 267 -5.58 26.94 11.87
CA TRP A 267 -5.89 28.17 12.63
C TRP A 267 -7.38 28.36 12.96
N HIS A 268 -8.27 27.71 12.20
CA HIS A 268 -9.72 27.78 12.41
C HIS A 268 -10.23 26.52 13.10
N LEU A 269 -10.22 26.51 14.44
CA LEU A 269 -10.49 25.31 15.25
C LEU A 269 -11.86 24.66 15.00
N GLY A 270 -12.89 25.46 14.70
CA GLY A 270 -14.22 24.96 14.35
C GLY A 270 -14.20 24.16 13.03
N GLN A 271 -13.61 24.74 11.99
CA GLN A 271 -13.46 24.07 10.69
C GLN A 271 -12.56 22.85 10.80
N PHE A 272 -11.45 22.95 11.52
CA PHE A 272 -10.56 21.82 11.81
C PHE A 272 -11.30 20.66 12.46
N SER A 273 -12.09 20.93 13.51
CA SER A 273 -12.85 19.88 14.21
C SER A 273 -13.87 19.21 13.29
N ALA A 274 -14.53 19.98 12.41
CA ALA A 274 -15.45 19.45 11.42
C ALA A 274 -14.73 18.60 10.35
N ASP A 275 -13.61 19.07 9.82
CA ASP A 275 -12.79 18.34 8.84
C ASP A 275 -12.23 17.05 9.43
N TYR A 276 -11.75 17.11 10.68
CA TYR A 276 -11.25 15.95 11.41
C TYR A 276 -12.35 14.91 11.64
N LYS A 277 -13.53 15.34 12.10
CA LYS A 277 -14.69 14.44 12.29
C LYS A 277 -15.15 13.82 10.98
N ARG A 278 -15.15 14.56 9.86
CA ARG A 278 -15.43 13.99 8.54
C ARG A 278 -14.36 12.96 8.15
N GLN A 279 -13.10 13.30 8.35
CA GLN A 279 -11.99 12.44 7.96
C GLN A 279 -11.94 11.12 8.73
N PHE A 280 -12.19 11.12 10.04
CA PHE A 280 -11.95 9.96 10.91
C PHE A 280 -13.21 9.42 11.62
N ALA A 281 -14.37 10.05 11.44
CA ALA A 281 -15.61 9.77 12.15
C ALA A 281 -15.53 9.88 13.70
N GLU A 282 -14.52 10.57 14.21
CA GLU A 282 -14.31 10.84 15.63
C GLU A 282 -13.88 12.31 15.83
N LEU A 283 -14.12 12.88 17.01
CA LEU A 283 -13.62 14.20 17.37
C LEU A 283 -12.14 14.14 17.76
N PRO A 284 -11.36 15.21 17.55
CA PRO A 284 -9.97 15.26 18.01
C PRO A 284 -9.82 14.98 19.51
N SER A 285 -10.78 15.46 20.32
CA SER A 285 -10.83 15.18 21.75
C SER A 285 -11.02 13.70 22.04
N GLN A 286 -11.90 13.00 21.31
CA GLN A 286 -12.11 11.57 21.48
C GLN A 286 -10.81 10.80 21.20
N THR A 287 -10.13 11.09 20.10
CA THR A 287 -8.84 10.46 19.77
C THR A 287 -7.83 10.57 20.90
N ARG A 288 -7.75 11.73 21.55
CA ARG A 288 -6.81 11.96 22.65
C ARG A 288 -7.13 11.13 23.91
N HIS A 289 -8.41 10.95 24.23
CA HIS A 289 -8.82 10.19 25.41
C HIS A 289 -8.76 8.67 25.18
N SER A 290 -8.74 8.23 23.92
CA SER A 290 -8.69 6.81 23.53
C SER A 290 -7.26 6.28 23.33
N ALA A 291 -6.23 7.07 23.61
CA ALA A 291 -4.83 6.74 23.33
C ALA A 291 -3.99 6.58 24.60
#